data_AF-A0A6J8ESY0-F1
#
_entry.id   AF-A0A6J8ESY0-F1
#
_cell.length_a   1.000
_cell.length_b   1.000
_cell.length_c   1.000
_cell.angle_alpha   90.00
_cell.angle_beta   90.00
_cell.angle_gamma   90.00
#
_symmetry.space_group_name_H-M   'P 1'
#
loop_
_entity.id
_entity.type
_entity.pdbx_description
1 polymer ?
#
loop_
_entity_poly.entity_id
_entity_poly.type
_entity_poly.pdbx_seq_one_letter_code
_entity_poly.pdbx_strand_id
1 'polypeptide(L)'
;MQNLLNLPTPTPGIKGLKSFSDTIESYIRELEGIGRYQKSYGSLLIPLILNKVPCFVRQNITRDHRNDDWDISSLRKAIQKEICIQEADPIETDIIPTASIVTETTHKRWRPTGSEGNEYIHALTTNGLHRIHIILEELNGTLRYADYSIFHVGDESTKYLLNVTGYSGNAGDCLDSDDISGRANGMKFTTKDQDYDRWSLNCAATYKGGWWYSKCDYCDLNGKYGIHGPSWYLDLHGLVKSSTMMITKV
;
A
#
# COMPACT_ATOMS: atom_id res chain seq x y z
N MET A 1 25.41 3.75 27.85
CA MET A 1 24.82 5.01 27.34
C MET A 1 25.64 5.62 26.19
N GLN A 2 26.98 5.69 26.26
CA GLN A 2 27.81 6.26 25.19
C GLN A 2 27.65 5.58 23.82
N ASN A 3 27.43 4.26 23.80
CA ASN A 3 27.20 3.51 22.56
C ASN A 3 25.85 3.83 21.88
N LEU A 4 24.83 4.25 22.64
CA LEU A 4 23.50 4.61 22.11
C LEU A 4 23.51 5.94 21.34
N LEU A 5 24.43 6.84 21.70
CA LEU A 5 24.62 8.12 21.01
C LEU A 5 25.39 7.96 19.69
N ASN A 6 26.13 6.86 19.54
CA ASN A 6 26.99 6.56 18.39
C ASN A 6 26.36 5.53 17.44
N LEU A 7 25.03 5.40 17.43
CA LEU A 7 24.35 4.50 16.49
C LEU A 7 24.76 4.82 15.04
N PRO A 8 25.24 3.82 14.27
CA PRO A 8 25.64 4.03 12.89
C PRO A 8 24.43 4.43 12.06
N THR A 9 24.64 5.29 11.06
CA THR A 9 23.59 5.58 10.08
C THR A 9 23.51 4.39 9.12
N PRO A 10 22.33 3.80 8.87
CA PRO A 10 22.17 2.72 7.90
C PRO A 10 22.68 3.16 6.54
N THR A 11 23.44 2.29 5.87
CA THR A 11 23.77 2.50 4.46
C THR A 11 22.49 2.42 3.62
N PRO A 12 22.38 3.16 2.51
CA PRO A 12 21.20 3.08 1.65
C PRO A 12 20.93 1.65 1.16
N GLY A 13 19.67 1.23 1.20
CA GLY A 13 19.21 -0.07 0.73
C GLY A 13 18.99 -1.11 1.83
N ILE A 14 18.38 -2.24 1.46
CA ILE A 14 17.87 -3.24 2.39
C ILE A 14 18.96 -3.85 3.29
N LYS A 15 20.15 -4.10 2.75
CA LYS A 15 21.28 -4.67 3.51
C LYS A 15 21.73 -3.72 4.64
N GLY A 16 21.70 -2.41 4.38
CA GLY A 16 22.04 -1.41 5.38
C GLY A 16 20.97 -1.29 6.47
N LEU A 17 19.69 -1.38 6.10
CA LEU A 17 18.59 -1.37 7.04
C LEU A 17 18.59 -2.61 7.95
N LYS A 18 18.88 -3.80 7.41
CA LYS A 18 19.07 -5.04 8.20
C LYS A 18 20.20 -4.90 9.21
N SER A 19 21.38 -4.50 8.74
CA SER A 19 22.55 -4.34 9.60
C SER A 19 22.28 -3.33 10.73
N PHE A 20 21.54 -2.26 10.44
CA PHE A 20 21.11 -1.30 11.45
C PHE A 20 20.10 -1.89 12.45
N SER A 21 19.11 -2.65 11.98
CA SER A 21 18.17 -3.36 12.86
C SER A 21 18.87 -4.37 13.77
N ASP A 22 19.80 -5.16 13.23
CA ASP A 22 20.59 -6.14 14.00
C ASP A 22 21.45 -5.46 15.06
N THR A 23 22.01 -4.29 14.74
CA THR A 23 22.78 -3.47 15.67
C THR A 23 21.91 -2.99 16.84
N ILE A 24 20.71 -2.49 16.56
CA ILE A 24 19.74 -2.07 17.59
C ILE A 24 19.36 -3.25 18.50
N GLU A 25 19.06 -4.40 17.90
CA GLU A 25 18.74 -5.64 18.63
C GLU A 25 19.85 -6.07 19.58
N SER A 26 21.10 -6.06 19.10
CA SER A 26 22.26 -6.42 19.92
C SER A 26 22.41 -5.49 21.12
N TYR A 27 22.27 -4.17 20.92
CA TYR A 27 22.38 -3.19 22.01
C TYR A 27 21.29 -3.35 23.06
N ILE A 28 20.06 -3.62 22.64
CA ILE A 28 18.94 -3.81 23.58
C ILE A 28 19.16 -5.05 24.43
N ARG A 29 19.61 -6.16 23.83
CA ARG A 29 19.93 -7.39 24.56
C ARG A 29 21.06 -7.18 25.59
N GLU A 30 22.10 -6.43 25.23
CA GLU A 30 23.19 -6.09 26.14
C GLU A 30 22.68 -5.27 27.35
N LEU A 31 21.84 -4.27 27.09
CA LEU A 31 21.24 -3.43 28.15
C LEU A 31 20.35 -4.25 29.09
N GLU A 32 19.53 -5.14 28.55
CA GLU A 32 18.70 -6.04 29.36
C GLU A 32 19.56 -6.99 30.20
N GLY A 33 20.68 -7.49 29.66
CA GLY A 33 21.64 -8.33 30.36
C GLY A 33 22.31 -7.65 31.57
N ILE A 34 22.48 -6.34 31.54
CA ILE A 34 23.00 -5.54 32.67
C ILE A 34 21.88 -4.97 33.56
N GLY A 35 20.65 -5.47 33.42
CA GLY A 35 19.50 -5.10 34.25
C GLY A 35 18.88 -3.74 33.92
N ARG A 36 19.14 -3.19 32.73
CA ARG A 36 18.55 -1.93 32.25
C ARG A 36 17.39 -2.25 31.30
N TYR A 37 16.18 -1.96 31.74
CA TYR A 37 14.96 -2.26 30.97
C TYR A 37 14.51 -1.06 30.13
N GLN A 38 13.75 -1.36 29.08
CA GLN A 38 13.24 -0.41 28.09
C GLN A 38 12.64 0.88 28.67
N LYS A 39 11.93 0.79 29.80
CA LYS A 39 11.32 1.95 30.49
C LYS A 39 12.33 3.02 30.92
N SER A 40 13.61 2.66 31.09
CA SER A 40 14.65 3.57 31.55
C SER A 40 15.34 4.34 30.42
N TYR A 41 15.22 3.92 29.16
CA TYR A 41 15.96 4.52 28.04
C TYR A 41 15.13 4.74 26.77
N GLY A 42 13.94 4.16 26.67
CA GLY A 42 13.12 4.16 25.45
C GLY A 42 12.76 5.57 24.95
N SER A 43 12.38 6.48 25.84
CA SER A 43 11.99 7.86 25.50
C SER A 43 13.12 8.67 24.84
N LEU A 44 14.39 8.37 25.14
CA LEU A 44 15.54 9.02 24.52
C LEU A 44 15.98 8.31 23.23
N LEU A 45 15.84 6.99 23.20
CA LEU A 45 16.35 6.18 22.10
C LEU A 45 15.42 6.20 20.88
N ILE A 46 14.11 6.28 21.08
CA ILE A 46 13.12 6.31 19.99
C ILE A 46 13.37 7.48 19.02
N PRO A 47 13.47 8.76 19.47
CA PRO A 47 13.75 9.87 18.55
C PRO A 47 15.08 9.73 17.83
N LEU A 48 16.10 9.19 18.49
CA LEU A 48 17.42 8.95 17.89
C LEU A 48 17.36 7.89 16.79
N ILE A 49 16.70 6.76 17.04
CA ILE A 49 16.50 5.71 16.04
C ILE A 49 15.70 6.27 14.87
N LEU A 50 14.55 6.91 15.13
CA LEU A 50 13.71 7.50 14.08
C LEU A 50 14.50 8.47 13.21
N ASN A 51 15.38 9.30 13.79
CA ASN A 51 16.20 10.22 13.01
C ASN A 51 17.25 9.53 12.13
N LYS A 52 17.76 8.36 12.54
CA LYS A 52 18.75 7.57 11.80
C LYS A 52 18.12 6.67 10.74
N VAL A 53 16.88 6.24 10.95
CA VAL A 53 16.10 5.45 9.99
C VAL A 53 15.90 6.26 8.70
N PRO A 54 16.10 5.67 7.50
CA PRO A 54 15.88 6.37 6.24
C PRO A 54 14.50 7.00 6.17
N CYS A 55 14.39 8.18 5.54
CA CYS A 55 13.14 8.97 5.54
C CYS A 55 11.92 8.17 5.08
N PHE A 56 12.07 7.29 4.10
CA PHE A 56 10.99 6.46 3.57
C PHE A 56 10.53 5.38 4.57
N VAL A 57 11.46 4.66 5.20
CA VAL A 57 11.13 3.69 6.28
C VAL A 57 10.46 4.41 7.43
N ARG A 58 10.97 5.60 7.77
CA ARG A 58 10.42 6.45 8.83
C ARG A 58 8.98 6.82 8.53
N GLN A 59 8.68 7.27 7.31
CA GLN A 59 7.31 7.57 6.87
C GLN A 59 6.40 6.35 7.02
N ASN A 60 6.82 5.17 6.53
CA ASN A 60 6.05 3.93 6.60
C ASN A 60 5.75 3.51 8.04
N ILE A 61 6.77 3.47 8.91
CA ILE A 61 6.59 3.06 10.31
C ILE A 61 5.80 4.10 11.11
N THR A 62 5.93 5.41 10.80
CA THR A 62 5.12 6.46 11.46
C THR A 62 3.68 6.49 10.99
N ARG A 63 3.40 6.06 9.76
CA ARG A 63 2.04 5.98 9.22
C ARG A 63 1.25 4.83 9.86
N ASP A 64 1.91 3.70 10.11
CA ASP A 64 1.30 2.52 10.75
C ASP A 64 1.07 2.71 12.27
N HIS A 65 1.76 3.67 12.89
CA HIS A 65 1.65 3.96 14.32
C HIS A 65 0.52 4.98 14.56
N ARG A 66 -0.66 4.50 14.98
CA ARG A 66 -1.76 5.34 15.50
C ARG A 66 -1.21 6.16 16.68
N ASN A 67 -1.78 7.34 16.95
CA ASN A 67 -1.38 8.39 17.93
C ASN A 67 -0.97 7.99 19.38
N ASP A 68 -0.70 6.72 19.65
CA ASP A 68 -0.12 6.20 20.89
C ASP A 68 1.35 6.61 21.02
N ASP A 69 1.85 6.70 22.26
CA ASP A 69 3.27 6.93 22.50
C ASP A 69 4.09 5.74 21.97
N TRP A 70 5.19 6.05 21.27
CA TRP A 70 6.11 5.02 20.80
C TRP A 70 6.75 4.29 21.98
N ASP A 71 6.93 2.97 21.82
CA ASP A 71 7.78 2.16 22.66
C ASP A 71 8.83 1.43 21.78
N ILE A 72 9.96 1.05 22.34
CA ILE A 72 11.05 0.40 21.58
C ILE A 72 10.61 -0.95 20.98
N SER A 73 9.68 -1.67 21.59
CA SER A 73 9.15 -2.93 21.05
C SER A 73 8.27 -2.67 19.83
N SER A 74 7.38 -1.68 19.90
CA SER A 74 6.58 -1.26 18.74
C SER A 74 7.44 -0.74 17.60
N LEU A 75 8.47 0.08 17.90
CA LEU A 75 9.43 0.56 16.91
C LEU A 75 10.23 -0.56 16.24
N ARG A 76 10.71 -1.55 17.01
CA ARG A 76 11.43 -2.72 16.47
C ARG A 76 10.56 -3.53 15.52
N LYS A 77 9.33 -3.84 15.94
CA LYS A 77 8.38 -4.58 15.11
C LYS A 77 8.09 -3.84 13.80
N ALA A 78 7.95 -2.52 13.85
CA ALA A 78 7.70 -1.71 12.67
C ALA A 78 8.91 -1.73 11.69
N ILE A 79 10.14 -1.58 12.20
CA ILE A 79 11.36 -1.63 11.37
C ILE A 79 11.55 -3.04 10.75
N GLN A 80 11.34 -4.10 11.54
CA GLN A 80 11.44 -5.49 11.05
C GLN A 80 10.36 -5.80 10.00
N LYS A 81 9.14 -5.29 10.19
CA LYS A 81 8.07 -5.40 9.20
C LYS A 81 8.49 -4.78 7.87
N GLU A 82 9.08 -3.59 7.90
CA GLU A 82 9.58 -2.91 6.70
C GLU A 82 10.75 -3.66 6.03
N ILE A 83 11.67 -4.23 6.82
CA ILE A 83 12.75 -5.08 6.29
C ILE A 83 12.16 -6.30 5.58
N CYS A 84 11.19 -6.98 6.19
CA CYS A 84 10.54 -8.16 5.63
C CYS A 84 9.81 -7.81 4.31
N ILE A 85 9.14 -6.66 4.26
CA ILE A 85 8.49 -6.15 3.04
C ILE A 85 9.52 -5.96 1.91
N GLN A 86 10.69 -5.40 2.23
CA GLN A 86 11.76 -5.23 1.24
C GLN A 86 12.48 -6.53 0.91
N GLU A 87 12.51 -7.52 1.80
CA GLU A 87 13.16 -8.82 1.58
C GLU A 87 12.33 -9.74 0.70
N ALA A 88 11.01 -9.59 0.75
CA ALA A 88 10.08 -10.26 -0.14
C ALA A 88 10.22 -9.81 -1.62
N ASP A 89 11.10 -8.85 -1.91
CA ASP A 89 11.49 -8.39 -3.24
C ASP A 89 12.75 -9.15 -3.74
N PRO A 90 12.63 -10.25 -4.49
CA PRO A 90 13.75 -10.73 -5.29
C PRO A 90 13.97 -9.76 -6.46
N ILE A 91 15.19 -9.23 -6.51
CA ILE A 91 15.73 -8.46 -7.63
C ILE A 91 15.57 -9.25 -8.94
N GLU A 92 15.01 -8.58 -9.96
CA GLU A 92 14.89 -8.96 -11.38
C GLU A 92 14.10 -10.24 -11.70
N THR A 93 12.82 -10.07 -12.08
CA THR A 93 12.32 -10.37 -13.43
C THR A 93 10.89 -9.85 -13.54
N ASP A 94 10.60 -9.09 -14.61
CA ASP A 94 9.26 -8.69 -15.08
C ASP A 94 8.26 -8.22 -14.02
N ILE A 95 8.12 -6.90 -13.94
CA ILE A 95 7.10 -6.17 -13.18
C ILE A 95 5.74 -6.88 -13.32
N ILE A 96 5.26 -7.51 -12.24
CA ILE A 96 3.91 -8.09 -12.16
C ILE A 96 3.03 -7.09 -11.41
N PRO A 97 2.09 -6.39 -12.08
CA PRO A 97 1.01 -5.70 -11.39
C PRO A 97 0.21 -6.72 -10.57
N THR A 98 -0.08 -6.38 -9.32
CA THR A 98 -0.78 -7.24 -8.35
C THR A 98 -2.27 -7.38 -8.66
N ALA A 99 -2.87 -6.40 -9.33
CA ALA A 99 -4.25 -6.48 -9.81
C ALA A 99 -4.40 -7.52 -10.93
N SER A 100 -4.96 -8.69 -10.59
CA SER A 100 -5.49 -9.63 -11.59
C SER A 100 -6.99 -9.39 -11.72
N ILE A 101 -7.44 -9.06 -12.94
CA ILE A 101 -8.87 -8.99 -13.28
C ILE A 101 -9.29 -10.36 -13.82
N VAL A 102 -10.31 -10.95 -13.19
CA VAL A 102 -10.85 -12.25 -13.59
C VAL A 102 -12.32 -12.06 -13.97
N THR A 103 -12.70 -12.54 -15.16
CA THR A 103 -14.09 -12.58 -15.63
C THR A 103 -14.59 -14.02 -15.59
N GLU A 104 -15.85 -14.24 -15.23
CA GLU A 104 -16.44 -15.58 -15.06
C GLU A 104 -16.43 -16.47 -16.32
N THR A 105 -16.19 -15.95 -17.52
CA THR A 105 -16.28 -16.71 -18.77
C THR A 105 -14.98 -17.34 -19.27
N THR A 106 -13.83 -17.09 -18.64
CA THR A 106 -12.61 -17.88 -18.90
C THR A 106 -11.71 -17.92 -17.66
N HIS A 107 -11.23 -19.11 -17.27
CA HIS A 107 -10.09 -19.26 -16.35
C HIS A 107 -8.76 -18.74 -16.94
N LYS A 108 -8.80 -17.81 -17.91
CA LYS A 108 -7.62 -17.15 -18.46
C LYS A 108 -7.42 -15.85 -17.69
N ARG A 109 -6.37 -15.84 -16.87
CA ARG A 109 -5.82 -14.64 -16.24
C ARG A 109 -5.47 -13.63 -17.32
N TRP A 110 -6.29 -12.59 -17.48
CA TRP A 110 -6.03 -11.51 -18.42
C TRP A 110 -5.22 -10.42 -17.71
N ARG A 111 -4.15 -9.93 -18.37
CA ARG A 111 -3.23 -8.92 -17.83
C ARG A 111 -3.30 -7.65 -18.67
N PRO A 112 -4.11 -6.67 -18.27
CA PRO A 112 -4.14 -5.37 -18.93
C PRO A 112 -2.81 -4.63 -18.78
N THR A 113 -2.13 -4.29 -19.89
CA THR A 113 -1.05 -3.31 -19.89
C THR A 113 -1.50 -2.05 -20.62
N GLY A 114 -1.60 -0.92 -19.92
CA GLY A 114 -1.93 0.37 -20.53
C GLY A 114 -3.42 0.56 -20.87
N SER A 115 -3.70 1.43 -21.84
CA SER A 115 -5.07 1.82 -22.26
C SER A 115 -5.92 0.66 -22.77
N GLU A 116 -5.30 -0.33 -23.42
CA GLU A 116 -5.95 -1.59 -23.83
C GLU A 116 -6.63 -2.30 -22.64
N GLY A 117 -6.04 -2.08 -21.45
CA GLY A 117 -6.54 -2.58 -20.20
C GLY A 117 -7.91 -2.04 -19.81
N ASN A 118 -8.00 -0.72 -19.82
CA ASN A 118 -9.19 0.01 -19.44
C ASN A 118 -10.26 -0.10 -20.51
N GLU A 119 -9.88 -0.18 -21.79
CA GLU A 119 -10.82 -0.38 -22.89
C GLU A 119 -11.60 -1.69 -22.76
N TYR A 120 -10.94 -2.76 -22.32
CA TYR A 120 -11.62 -4.03 -22.04
C TYR A 120 -12.59 -3.93 -20.86
N ILE A 121 -12.18 -3.28 -19.76
CA ILE A 121 -13.04 -3.09 -18.58
C ILE A 121 -14.25 -2.22 -18.95
N HIS A 122 -14.03 -1.17 -19.73
CA HIS A 122 -15.09 -0.35 -20.30
C HIS A 122 -16.05 -1.22 -21.13
N ALA A 123 -15.55 -1.97 -22.11
CA ALA A 123 -16.36 -2.83 -22.97
C ALA A 123 -17.17 -3.87 -22.17
N LEU A 124 -16.56 -4.47 -21.13
CA LEU A 124 -17.25 -5.39 -20.21
C LEU A 124 -18.39 -4.70 -19.47
N THR A 125 -18.13 -3.50 -18.92
CA THR A 125 -19.08 -2.80 -18.04
C THR A 125 -20.06 -1.87 -18.77
N THR A 126 -20.01 -1.83 -20.10
CA THR A 126 -20.91 -1.00 -20.92
C THR A 126 -22.32 -1.57 -21.00
N ASN A 127 -22.46 -2.90 -21.10
CA ASN A 127 -23.73 -3.55 -21.43
C ASN A 127 -24.41 -4.17 -20.21
N GLY A 128 -25.13 -3.33 -19.46
CA GLY A 128 -25.92 -3.73 -18.30
C GLY A 128 -25.24 -3.42 -16.97
N LEU A 129 -25.90 -3.78 -15.88
CA LEU A 129 -25.36 -3.60 -14.53
C LEU A 129 -24.31 -4.66 -14.25
N HIS A 130 -23.19 -4.22 -13.69
CA HIS A 130 -22.10 -5.08 -13.27
C HIS A 130 -21.77 -4.78 -11.83
N ARG A 131 -21.38 -5.80 -11.10
CA ARG A 131 -20.81 -5.70 -9.76
C ARG A 131 -19.32 -6.02 -9.82
N ILE A 132 -18.57 -5.52 -8.84
CA ILE A 132 -17.17 -5.92 -8.63
C ILE A 132 -17.00 -6.50 -7.23
N HIS A 133 -16.35 -7.66 -7.15
CA HIS A 133 -15.91 -8.28 -5.91
C HIS A 133 -14.39 -8.22 -5.83
N ILE A 134 -13.86 -7.61 -4.78
CA ILE A 134 -12.43 -7.40 -4.57
C ILE A 134 -12.02 -8.23 -3.37
N ILE A 135 -11.12 -9.19 -3.59
CA ILE A 135 -10.49 -9.97 -2.52
C ILE A 135 -9.12 -9.37 -2.23
N LEU A 136 -8.82 -9.16 -0.95
CA LEU A 136 -7.56 -8.63 -0.45
C LEU A 136 -6.93 -9.64 0.52
N GLU A 137 -5.66 -9.97 0.31
CA GLU A 137 -4.85 -10.74 1.25
C GLU A 137 -3.85 -9.78 1.92
N GLU A 138 -3.85 -9.74 3.25
CA GLU A 138 -2.85 -9.05 4.05
C GLU A 138 -1.54 -9.85 4.14
N LEU A 139 -0.43 -9.18 4.44
CA LEU A 139 0.88 -9.85 4.68
C LEU A 139 0.84 -10.93 5.78
N ASN A 140 -0.05 -10.79 6.77
CA ASN A 140 -0.24 -11.76 7.85
C ASN A 140 -1.13 -12.96 7.45
N GLY A 141 -1.62 -13.01 6.20
CA GLY A 141 -2.51 -14.04 5.68
C GLY A 141 -4.01 -13.78 5.93
N THR A 142 -4.39 -12.66 6.54
CA THR A 142 -5.80 -12.28 6.73
C THR A 142 -6.42 -11.97 5.37
N LEU A 143 -7.61 -12.53 5.12
CA LEU A 143 -8.39 -12.25 3.92
C LEU A 143 -9.51 -11.26 4.24
N ARG A 144 -9.69 -10.27 3.37
CA ARG A 144 -10.80 -9.32 3.39
C ARG A 144 -11.43 -9.20 2.02
N TYR A 145 -12.62 -8.61 1.98
CA TYR A 145 -13.30 -8.32 0.73
C TYR A 145 -14.05 -6.99 0.75
N ALA A 146 -14.18 -6.42 -0.44
CA ALA A 146 -15.03 -5.28 -0.75
C ALA A 146 -15.88 -5.62 -1.98
N ASP A 147 -17.18 -5.48 -1.84
CA ASP A 147 -18.18 -5.69 -2.88
C ASP A 147 -18.84 -4.37 -3.23
N TYR A 148 -19.02 -4.09 -4.52
CA TYR A 148 -19.83 -2.96 -5.00
C TYR A 148 -20.88 -3.48 -5.96
N SER A 149 -22.16 -3.20 -5.66
CA SER A 149 -23.29 -3.71 -6.46
C SER A 149 -23.40 -3.07 -7.85
N ILE A 150 -22.82 -1.87 -8.02
CA ILE A 150 -22.66 -1.21 -9.31
C ILE A 150 -21.18 -0.89 -9.49
N PHE A 151 -20.62 -1.29 -10.63
CA PHE A 151 -19.27 -1.00 -11.10
C PHE A 151 -19.32 -0.70 -12.59
N HIS A 152 -18.85 0.48 -12.98
CA HIS A 152 -18.78 0.92 -14.36
C HIS A 152 -17.52 1.76 -14.61
N VAL A 153 -16.92 1.56 -15.77
CA VAL A 153 -15.79 2.35 -16.26
C VAL A 153 -16.19 3.01 -17.57
N GLY A 154 -16.05 4.33 -17.64
CA GLY A 154 -16.33 5.10 -18.85
C GLY A 154 -15.34 4.81 -19.99
N ASP A 155 -15.55 5.42 -21.15
CA ASP A 155 -14.68 5.29 -22.32
C ASP A 155 -13.42 6.19 -22.23
N GLU A 156 -12.58 6.16 -23.27
CA GLU A 156 -11.42 7.05 -23.39
C GLU A 156 -11.81 8.55 -23.40
N SER A 157 -12.99 8.90 -23.92
CA SER A 157 -13.43 10.31 -23.99
C SER A 157 -13.60 10.89 -22.59
N THR A 158 -14.16 10.10 -21.67
CA THR A 158 -14.30 10.41 -20.23
C THR A 158 -13.03 10.14 -19.42
N LYS A 159 -11.97 9.63 -20.06
CA LYS A 159 -10.72 9.20 -19.43
C LYS A 159 -10.94 8.05 -18.43
N TYR A 160 -11.76 7.09 -18.86
CA TYR A 160 -12.06 5.88 -18.11
C TYR A 160 -12.57 6.17 -16.70
N LEU A 161 -13.48 7.14 -16.56
CA LEU A 161 -14.00 7.56 -15.25
C LEU A 161 -14.62 6.37 -14.50
N LEU A 162 -14.26 6.20 -13.22
CA LEU A 162 -14.80 5.15 -12.36
C LEU A 162 -16.14 5.57 -11.77
N ASN A 163 -17.13 4.67 -11.82
CA ASN A 163 -18.37 4.79 -11.08
C ASN A 163 -18.63 3.50 -10.29
N VAL A 164 -18.69 3.61 -8.97
CA VAL A 164 -19.03 2.53 -8.05
C VAL A 164 -20.08 2.98 -7.04
N THR A 165 -21.00 2.07 -6.67
CA THR A 165 -21.96 2.31 -5.59
C THR A 165 -22.36 1.00 -4.90
N GLY A 166 -23.04 1.12 -3.76
CA GLY A 166 -23.62 -0.02 -3.05
C GLY A 166 -22.57 -0.91 -2.43
N TYR A 167 -21.61 -0.30 -1.72
CA TYR A 167 -20.57 -1.02 -1.00
C TYR A 167 -21.14 -2.00 0.03
N SER A 168 -20.50 -3.16 0.14
CA SER A 168 -20.61 -4.07 1.26
C SER A 168 -19.27 -4.80 1.47
N GLY A 169 -19.03 -5.32 2.67
CA GLY A 169 -17.82 -6.10 2.96
C GLY A 169 -17.11 -5.67 4.24
N ASN A 170 -15.92 -6.24 4.45
CA ASN A 170 -15.16 -6.10 5.70
C ASN A 170 -13.75 -5.48 5.50
N ALA A 171 -13.47 -4.98 4.29
CA ALA A 171 -12.23 -4.28 3.95
C ALA A 171 -12.29 -2.74 4.16
N GLY A 172 -13.49 -2.19 4.36
CA GLY A 172 -13.74 -0.75 4.39
C GLY A 172 -14.00 -0.18 3.00
N ASP A 173 -14.87 0.83 2.89
CA ASP A 173 -15.29 1.41 1.60
C ASP A 173 -14.26 2.40 1.04
N CYS A 174 -13.16 1.88 0.51
CA CYS A 174 -12.07 2.70 0.03
C CYS A 174 -12.36 3.43 -1.29
N LEU A 175 -13.09 2.78 -2.21
CA LEU A 175 -13.32 3.38 -3.52
C LEU A 175 -14.30 4.56 -3.43
N ASP A 176 -15.32 4.51 -2.56
CA ASP A 176 -16.35 5.56 -2.45
C ASP A 176 -16.44 6.20 -1.07
N SER A 177 -15.28 6.44 -0.43
CA SER A 177 -15.24 7.10 0.86
C SER A 177 -15.81 8.53 0.84
N ASP A 178 -16.28 9.02 2.00
CA ASP A 178 -16.81 10.38 2.16
C ASP A 178 -15.78 11.49 1.83
N ASP A 179 -14.49 11.26 2.08
CA ASP A 179 -13.45 12.23 1.74
C ASP A 179 -13.08 12.14 0.26
N ILE A 180 -13.47 13.18 -0.47
CA ILE A 180 -13.26 13.30 -1.91
C ILE A 180 -11.78 13.43 -2.31
N SER A 181 -10.86 13.67 -1.36
CA SER A 181 -9.45 13.88 -1.64
C SER A 181 -8.71 12.58 -1.95
N GLY A 182 -9.14 11.44 -1.40
CA GLY A 182 -8.50 10.14 -1.65
C GLY A 182 -9.39 9.08 -2.31
N ARG A 183 -10.71 9.33 -2.44
CA ARG A 183 -11.63 8.37 -3.06
C ARG A 183 -11.39 8.20 -4.55
N ALA A 184 -11.58 6.98 -5.04
CA ALA A 184 -11.46 6.65 -6.46
C ALA A 184 -12.77 6.92 -7.24
N ASN A 185 -13.92 6.86 -6.57
CA ASN A 185 -15.22 7.01 -7.20
C ASN A 185 -15.40 8.42 -7.81
N GLY A 186 -15.79 8.44 -9.07
CA GLY A 186 -15.93 9.65 -9.88
C GLY A 186 -14.62 10.24 -10.37
N MET A 187 -13.47 9.58 -10.15
CA MET A 187 -12.18 10.03 -10.66
C MET A 187 -11.88 9.46 -12.05
N LYS A 188 -11.04 10.19 -12.78
CA LYS A 188 -10.49 9.76 -14.07
C LYS A 188 -9.28 8.87 -13.84
N PHE A 189 -8.97 8.00 -14.80
CA PHE A 189 -7.80 7.14 -14.70
C PHE A 189 -6.54 7.92 -15.06
N THR A 190 -5.57 7.96 -14.16
CA THR A 190 -4.30 8.70 -14.31
C THR A 190 -3.14 7.73 -14.46
N THR A 191 -2.19 8.07 -15.32
CA THR A 191 -0.95 7.31 -15.55
C THR A 191 0.26 8.23 -15.43
N LYS A 192 1.47 7.65 -15.35
CA LYS A 192 2.71 8.43 -15.28
C LYS A 192 2.87 9.40 -16.46
N ASP A 193 2.26 9.08 -17.61
CA ASP A 193 2.38 9.83 -18.87
C ASP A 193 1.17 10.73 -19.13
N GLN A 194 0.04 10.52 -18.42
CA GLN A 194 -1.19 11.30 -18.57
C GLN A 194 -1.79 11.61 -17.19
N ASP A 195 -1.68 12.88 -16.79
CA ASP A 195 -2.14 13.38 -15.50
C ASP A 195 -3.57 13.91 -15.57
N TYR A 196 -4.49 13.17 -14.96
CA TYR A 196 -5.91 13.55 -14.82
C TYR A 196 -6.36 13.54 -13.36
N ASP A 197 -5.41 13.51 -12.43
CA ASP A 197 -5.69 13.57 -11.02
C ASP A 197 -5.93 15.03 -10.57
N ARG A 198 -6.27 15.24 -9.30
CA ARG A 198 -6.62 16.56 -8.75
C ARG A 198 -5.44 17.21 -8.03
N TRP A 199 -4.30 16.56 -7.97
CA TRP A 199 -3.14 17.09 -7.29
C TRP A 199 -2.32 17.97 -8.24
N SER A 200 -1.45 18.81 -7.67
CA SER A 200 -0.55 19.67 -8.47
C SER A 200 0.64 18.92 -9.04
N LEU A 201 0.85 17.67 -8.61
CA LEU A 201 1.88 16.75 -9.08
C LEU A 201 1.18 15.46 -9.51
N ASN A 202 1.82 14.69 -10.38
CA ASN A 202 1.26 13.43 -10.87
C ASN A 202 1.40 12.31 -9.82
N CYS A 203 0.27 11.83 -9.31
CA CYS A 203 0.20 10.72 -8.37
C CYS A 203 0.69 9.42 -9.01
N ALA A 204 0.26 9.08 -10.22
CA ALA A 204 0.73 7.87 -10.90
C ALA A 204 2.25 7.83 -11.11
N ALA A 205 2.88 8.99 -11.34
CA ALA A 205 4.34 9.10 -11.42
C ALA A 205 5.02 8.87 -10.06
N THR A 206 4.35 9.24 -8.97
CA THR A 206 4.82 9.04 -7.59
C THR A 206 4.65 7.58 -7.17
N TYR A 207 3.44 7.03 -7.33
CA TYR A 207 3.05 5.70 -6.86
C TYR A 207 3.45 4.56 -7.81
N LYS A 208 3.95 4.91 -9.01
CA LYS A 208 4.44 3.99 -10.04
C LYS A 208 3.38 2.99 -10.53
N GLY A 209 2.11 3.39 -10.47
CA GLY A 209 0.95 2.62 -10.91
C GLY A 209 -0.07 3.54 -11.61
N GLY A 210 -0.89 2.98 -12.49
CA GLY A 210 -2.05 3.70 -13.03
C GLY A 210 -3.27 3.43 -12.17
N TRP A 211 -4.01 4.46 -11.79
CA TRP A 211 -5.18 4.33 -10.92
C TRP A 211 -6.16 5.50 -11.10
N TRP A 212 -7.37 5.35 -10.55
CA TRP A 212 -8.35 6.42 -10.43
C TRP A 212 -7.98 7.36 -9.27
N TYR A 213 -6.88 8.09 -9.42
CA TYR A 213 -6.38 9.01 -8.39
C TYR A 213 -7.25 10.28 -8.30
N SER A 214 -7.52 10.71 -7.08
CA SER A 214 -8.07 12.04 -6.75
C SER A 214 -6.92 12.99 -6.42
N LYS A 215 -6.80 13.49 -5.18
CA LYS A 215 -5.55 14.08 -4.66
C LYS A 215 -4.66 12.93 -4.14
N CYS A 216 -4.32 12.05 -5.07
CA CYS A 216 -3.80 10.69 -4.90
C CYS A 216 -4.87 9.71 -4.40
N ASP A 217 -4.57 8.87 -3.42
CA ASP A 217 -5.41 7.70 -3.12
C ASP A 217 -5.60 7.42 -1.63
N TYR A 218 -6.71 6.76 -1.34
CA TYR A 218 -6.88 5.91 -0.15
C TYR A 218 -6.66 4.43 -0.43
N CYS A 219 -6.69 4.01 -1.68
CA CYS A 219 -6.37 2.66 -2.10
C CYS A 219 -5.75 2.76 -3.46
N ASP A 220 -4.70 1.99 -3.66
CA ASP A 220 -4.09 1.79 -4.95
C ASP A 220 -3.64 0.33 -5.03
N LEU A 221 -4.41 -0.47 -5.77
CA LEU A 221 -4.07 -1.88 -5.99
C LEU A 221 -3.03 -2.07 -7.11
N ASN A 222 -2.72 -1.01 -7.85
CA ASN A 222 -1.78 -0.97 -8.96
C ASN A 222 -0.43 -0.32 -8.58
N GLY A 223 -0.34 0.27 -7.38
CA GLY A 223 0.87 0.87 -6.85
C GLY A 223 2.01 -0.14 -6.73
N LYS A 224 3.24 0.33 -6.93
CA LYS A 224 4.41 -0.55 -6.86
C LYS A 224 4.58 -1.12 -5.45
N TYR A 225 4.77 -2.44 -5.38
CA TYR A 225 5.04 -3.16 -4.13
C TYR A 225 6.14 -2.47 -3.31
N GLY A 226 5.89 -2.23 -2.03
CA GLY A 226 6.81 -1.55 -1.12
C GLY A 226 6.30 -0.17 -0.69
N ILE A 227 7.00 0.91 -1.09
CA ILE A 227 6.75 2.27 -0.60
C ILE A 227 5.34 2.78 -0.96
N HIS A 228 4.78 2.38 -2.10
CA HIS A 228 3.59 3.00 -2.68
C HIS A 228 2.37 2.10 -2.81
N GLY A 229 2.49 0.79 -2.62
CA GLY A 229 1.34 -0.10 -2.72
C GLY A 229 1.73 -1.57 -2.64
N PRO A 230 0.81 -2.48 -2.96
CA PRO A 230 -0.64 -2.27 -3.05
C PRO A 230 -1.24 -1.87 -1.69
N SER A 231 -2.22 -0.97 -1.68
CA SER A 231 -2.75 -0.36 -0.45
C SER A 231 -4.28 -0.26 -0.44
N TRP A 232 -4.87 -0.22 0.76
CA TRP A 232 -6.30 0.01 0.98
C TRP A 232 -6.55 0.51 2.41
N TYR A 233 -6.73 1.82 2.61
CA TYR A 233 -6.43 2.49 3.89
C TYR A 233 -7.59 2.57 4.91
N LEU A 234 -8.84 2.32 4.55
CA LEU A 234 -9.96 2.69 5.44
C LEU A 234 -10.21 1.72 6.61
N ASP A 235 -9.90 0.42 6.48
CA ASP A 235 -10.03 -0.54 7.60
C ASP A 235 -8.97 -1.66 7.62
N LEU A 236 -7.94 -1.58 6.77
CA LEU A 236 -6.84 -2.54 6.83
C LEU A 236 -5.73 -2.05 7.77
N HIS A 237 -5.29 -2.97 8.63
CA HIS A 237 -4.18 -2.74 9.56
C HIS A 237 -2.80 -3.00 8.91
N GLY A 238 -2.71 -3.08 7.57
CA GLY A 238 -1.48 -3.42 6.87
C GLY A 238 -1.53 -3.28 5.33
N LEU A 239 -0.37 -3.52 4.71
CA LEU A 239 -0.21 -3.55 3.24
C LEU A 239 -0.90 -4.78 2.64
N VAL A 240 -1.41 -4.60 1.42
CA VAL A 240 -2.06 -5.67 0.65
C VAL A 240 -0.97 -6.51 -0.02
N LYS A 241 -0.86 -7.78 0.40
CA LYS A 241 0.05 -8.78 -0.18
C LYS A 241 -0.39 -9.19 -1.58
N SER A 242 -1.69 -9.44 -1.74
CA SER A 242 -2.27 -9.80 -3.03
C SER A 242 -3.71 -9.29 -3.14
N SER A 243 -4.15 -8.99 -4.36
CA SER A 243 -5.52 -8.55 -4.62
C SER A 243 -6.08 -9.20 -5.88
N THR A 244 -7.37 -9.49 -5.89
CA THR A 244 -8.08 -10.03 -7.06
C THR A 244 -9.38 -9.26 -7.25
N MET A 245 -9.60 -8.75 -8.46
CA MET A 245 -10.81 -8.02 -8.83
C MET A 245 -11.65 -8.88 -9.78
N MET A 246 -12.88 -9.17 -9.40
CA MET A 246 -13.81 -10.00 -10.18
C MET A 246 -15.02 -9.19 -10.59
N ILE A 247 -15.27 -9.10 -11.89
CA ILE A 247 -16.42 -8.36 -12.45
C ILE A 247 -17.47 -9.37 -12.89
N THR A 248 -18.69 -9.22 -12.37
CA THR A 248 -19.83 -10.09 -12.68
C THR A 248 -21.00 -9.25 -13.18
N LYS A 249 -21.64 -9.70 -14.26
CA LYS A 249 -22.89 -9.10 -14.75
C LYS A 249 -24.05 -9.48 -13.83
N VAL A 250 -24.91 -8.50 -13.50
CA VAL A 250 -26.11 -8.68 -12.67
C VAL A 250 -27.31 -9.03 -13.54
#